data_AF-C6W125-F1
#
_entry.id   AF-C6W125-F1
#
_cell.length_a   1.000
_cell.length_b   1.000
_cell.length_c   1.000
_cell.angle_alpha   90.00
_cell.angle_beta   90.00
_cell.angle_gamma   90.00
#
_symmetry.space_group_name_H-M   'P 1'
#
loop_
_entity.id
_entity.type
_entity.pdbx_description
1 polymer ?
#
loop_
_entity_poly.entity_id
_entity_poly.type
_entity_poly.pdbx_seq_one_letter_code
_entity_poly.pdbx_strand_id
1 'polypeptide(L)'
;MNHCNDQIYCIEPFKKQIQNLRKNNCYKDIDQLLIRFLRDKDIDHFRTGTLLNKSITHPYIKHDIGGRSGYRMYYLAIIAAKCIYLAYIHPKTGSDGSPNTTNEARTEFYKTIAKAIKDRTLYQVTVMGELLDFSTMI
;
A
#
# COMPACT_ATOMS: atom_id res chain seq x y z
N MET A 1 16.32 11.15 -12.89
CA MET A 1 15.24 10.15 -12.79
C MET A 1 14.50 10.43 -11.50
N ASN A 2 13.18 10.64 -11.57
CA ASN A 2 12.36 11.08 -10.44
C ASN A 2 11.81 9.86 -9.71
N HIS A 3 12.44 9.46 -8.60
CA HIS A 3 11.99 8.32 -7.81
C HIS A 3 10.89 8.74 -6.84
N CYS A 4 9.79 8.00 -6.81
CA CYS A 4 8.66 8.20 -5.88
C CYS A 4 8.98 7.75 -4.45
N ASN A 5 10.16 7.15 -4.22
CA ASN A 5 10.56 6.52 -2.96
C ASN A 5 10.42 7.44 -1.73
N ASP A 6 10.55 8.76 -1.89
CA ASP A 6 10.48 9.69 -0.77
C ASP A 6 9.04 10.15 -0.41
N GLN A 7 8.04 9.81 -1.24
CA GLN A 7 6.65 10.27 -1.10
C GLN A 7 5.64 9.13 -0.99
N ILE A 8 6.06 8.00 -0.43
CA ILE A 8 5.18 6.88 -0.11
C ILE A 8 4.78 6.96 1.36
N TYR A 9 3.47 6.96 1.59
CA TYR A 9 2.88 7.04 2.91
C TYR A 9 1.91 5.87 3.12
N CYS A 10 1.61 5.53 4.37
CA CYS A 10 0.56 4.57 4.67
C CYS A 10 -0.29 5.01 5.87
N ILE A 11 -1.51 4.49 5.92
CA ILE A 11 -2.39 4.62 7.09
C ILE A 11 -2.12 3.51 8.11
N GLU A 12 -2.51 3.75 9.37
CA GLU A 12 -2.35 2.79 10.48
C GLU A 12 -2.84 1.36 10.15
N PRO A 13 -4.01 1.13 9.48
CA PRO A 13 -4.42 -0.21 9.10
C PRO A 13 -3.41 -0.98 8.24
N PHE A 14 -2.76 -0.30 7.29
CA PHE A 14 -1.72 -0.91 6.46
C PHE A 14 -0.52 -1.33 7.32
N LYS A 15 -0.01 -0.41 8.14
CA LYS A 15 1.11 -0.66 9.05
C LYS A 15 0.85 -1.84 9.97
N LYS A 16 -0.30 -1.86 10.66
CA LYS A 16 -0.69 -2.97 11.55
C LYS A 16 -0.75 -4.30 10.81
N GLN A 17 -1.28 -4.29 9.59
CA GLN A 17 -1.39 -5.51 8.81
C GLN A 17 -0.02 -6.07 8.39
N ILE A 18 0.92 -5.21 7.99
CA ILE A 18 2.31 -5.63 7.75
C ILE A 18 2.93 -6.22 9.01
N GLN A 19 2.78 -5.54 10.15
CA GLN A 19 3.31 -6.01 11.43
C GLN A 19 2.73 -7.37 11.85
N ASN A 20 1.44 -7.62 11.54
CA ASN A 20 0.80 -8.91 11.79
C ASN A 20 1.35 -10.00 10.86
N LEU A 21 1.47 -9.72 9.56
CA LEU A 21 2.00 -10.67 8.57
C LEU A 21 3.45 -11.06 8.89
N ARG A 22 4.30 -10.10 9.29
CA ARG A 22 5.69 -10.35 9.70
C ARG A 22 5.82 -11.35 10.85
N LYS A 23 4.85 -11.40 11.77
CA LYS A 23 4.85 -12.33 12.91
C LYS A 23 4.49 -13.76 12.49
N ASN A 24 3.84 -13.91 11.34
CA ASN A 24 3.43 -15.22 10.83
C ASN A 24 4.49 -15.76 9.86
N ASN A 25 5.07 -16.91 10.20
CA ASN A 25 6.12 -17.55 9.42
C ASN A 25 5.74 -17.88 7.96
N CYS A 26 4.45 -17.94 7.64
CA CYS A 26 3.95 -18.18 6.29
C CYS A 26 4.11 -16.98 5.33
N TYR A 27 4.38 -15.77 5.85
CA TYR A 27 4.42 -14.52 5.06
C TYR A 27 5.74 -13.77 5.21
N LYS A 28 6.85 -14.49 5.42
CA LYS A 28 8.19 -13.89 5.59
C LYS A 28 8.69 -13.11 4.37
N ASP A 29 8.11 -13.35 3.20
CA ASP A 29 8.45 -12.72 1.93
C ASP A 29 7.78 -11.34 1.74
N ILE A 30 6.88 -10.93 2.64
CA ILE A 30 6.08 -9.69 2.49
C ILE A 30 6.96 -8.46 2.28
N ASP A 31 8.03 -8.31 3.06
CA ASP A 31 8.94 -7.17 2.96
C ASP A 31 9.70 -7.17 1.64
N GLN A 32 10.27 -8.31 1.24
CA GLN A 32 11.00 -8.42 -0.03
C GLN A 32 10.10 -8.12 -1.23
N LEU A 33 8.87 -8.63 -1.23
CA LEU A 33 7.91 -8.39 -2.31
C LEU A 33 7.44 -6.93 -2.36
N LEU A 34 7.21 -6.30 -1.22
CA LEU A 34 6.85 -4.89 -1.18
C LEU A 34 8.02 -4.00 -1.57
N ILE A 35 9.22 -4.26 -1.07
CA ILE A 35 10.42 -3.50 -1.45
C ILE A 35 10.61 -3.57 -2.96
N ARG A 36 10.52 -4.76 -3.55
CA ARG A 36 10.58 -4.92 -5.01
C ARG A 36 9.48 -4.15 -5.72
N PHE A 37 8.26 -4.19 -5.20
CA PHE A 37 7.14 -3.45 -5.79
C PHE A 37 7.34 -1.92 -5.70
N LEU A 38 7.88 -1.41 -4.59
CA LEU A 38 8.03 0.03 -4.36
C LEU A 38 9.28 0.61 -5.02
N ARG A 39 10.41 -0.12 -5.01
CA ARG A 39 11.73 0.37 -5.46
C ARG A 39 11.82 0.54 -6.97
N ASP A 40 11.12 -0.31 -7.73
CA ASP A 40 11.32 -0.43 -9.18
C ASP A 40 10.28 0.35 -10.02
N LYS A 41 9.51 1.26 -9.39
CA LYS A 41 8.35 1.89 -10.03
C LYS A 41 8.40 3.42 -10.00
N ASP A 42 8.15 4.03 -11.17
CA ASP A 42 7.71 5.43 -11.26
C ASP A 42 6.23 5.56 -10.91
N ILE A 43 5.73 6.79 -10.76
CA ILE A 43 4.32 7.05 -10.41
C ILE A 43 3.34 6.42 -11.43
N ASP A 44 3.73 6.31 -12.69
CA ASP A 44 2.91 5.72 -13.74
C ASP A 44 2.80 4.19 -13.62
N HIS A 45 3.85 3.52 -13.13
CA HIS A 45 3.79 2.10 -12.78
C HIS A 45 2.88 1.78 -11.60
N PHE A 46 2.56 2.77 -10.75
CA PHE A 46 1.52 2.62 -9.74
C PHE A 46 0.11 2.70 -10.36
N ARG A 47 -0.02 3.12 -11.64
CA ARG A 47 -1.32 3.22 -12.33
C ARG A 47 -1.73 1.93 -13.06
N THR A 48 -0.86 0.94 -13.14
CA THR A 48 -1.07 -0.29 -13.92
C THR A 48 -1.96 -1.34 -13.23
N GLY A 49 -2.45 -1.06 -12.03
CA GLY A 49 -3.35 -1.97 -11.32
C GLY A 49 -4.81 -1.88 -11.77
N THR A 50 -5.69 -2.65 -11.11
CA THR A 50 -7.14 -2.51 -11.31
C THR A 50 -7.61 -1.22 -10.66
N LEU A 51 -8.09 -0.28 -11.47
CA LEU A 51 -8.72 0.94 -10.99
C LEU A 51 -10.07 0.60 -10.32
N LEU A 52 -10.23 1.00 -9.06
CA LEU A 52 -11.40 0.71 -8.22
C LEU A 52 -12.34 1.90 -8.06
N ASN A 53 -11.99 3.06 -8.60
CA ASN A 53 -12.83 4.26 -8.67
C ASN A 53 -12.82 4.86 -10.09
N LYS A 54 -13.58 5.92 -10.36
CA LYS A 54 -13.57 6.59 -11.69
C LYS A 54 -12.63 7.80 -11.74
N SER A 55 -11.76 7.97 -10.73
CA SER A 55 -10.93 9.17 -10.60
C SER A 55 -9.59 8.99 -11.31
N ILE A 56 -9.31 9.87 -12.27
CA ILE A 56 -8.03 9.88 -13.00
C ILE A 56 -6.95 10.61 -12.19
N THR A 57 -7.33 11.61 -11.38
CA THR A 57 -6.41 12.45 -10.59
C THR A 57 -6.07 11.83 -9.23
N HIS A 58 -7.00 11.05 -8.68
CA HIS A 58 -6.86 10.33 -7.41
C HIS A 58 -7.28 8.86 -7.57
N PRO A 59 -6.61 8.10 -8.46
CA PRO A 59 -6.98 6.72 -8.70
C PRO A 59 -6.77 5.87 -7.44
N TYR A 60 -7.83 5.16 -7.07
CA TYR A 60 -7.78 4.14 -6.02
C TYR A 60 -7.57 2.79 -6.69
N ILE A 61 -6.46 2.11 -6.39
CA ILE A 61 -5.92 1.04 -7.21
C ILE A 61 -5.76 -0.21 -6.36
N LYS A 62 -6.16 -1.35 -6.93
CA LYS A 62 -5.78 -2.67 -6.46
C LYS A 62 -4.63 -3.18 -7.32
N HIS A 63 -3.55 -3.62 -6.69
CA HIS A 63 -2.45 -4.27 -7.37
C HIS A 63 -2.12 -5.60 -6.70
N ASP A 64 -1.99 -6.63 -7.52
CA ASP A 64 -1.52 -7.93 -7.08
C ASP A 64 0.01 -7.96 -7.12
N ILE A 65 0.66 -8.41 -6.05
CA ILE A 65 2.13 -8.53 -5.96
C ILE A 65 2.50 -9.98 -5.61
N GLY A 66 3.62 -10.50 -6.10
CA GLY A 66 4.08 -11.86 -5.77
C GLY A 66 3.31 -13.02 -6.42
N GLY A 67 2.54 -12.78 -7.49
CA GLY A 67 1.93 -13.85 -8.29
C GLY A 67 0.72 -14.54 -7.65
N ARG A 68 0.60 -15.87 -7.82
CA ARG A 68 -0.60 -16.66 -7.46
C ARG A 68 -0.81 -16.78 -5.95
N SER A 69 0.27 -16.94 -5.19
CA SER A 69 0.28 -17.03 -3.71
C SER A 69 0.67 -15.71 -3.02
N GLY A 70 0.80 -14.63 -3.78
CA GLY A 70 1.23 -13.34 -3.25
C GLY A 70 0.10 -12.57 -2.57
N TYR A 71 0.11 -11.25 -2.72
CA TYR A 71 -0.71 -10.33 -1.94
C TYR A 71 -1.57 -9.44 -2.82
N ARG A 72 -2.71 -9.02 -2.30
CA ARG A 72 -3.55 -7.95 -2.85
C ARG A 72 -3.25 -6.68 -2.07
N MET A 73 -2.76 -5.67 -2.76
CA MET A 73 -2.46 -4.37 -2.18
C MET A 73 -3.41 -3.32 -2.72
N TYR A 74 -3.88 -2.44 -1.84
CA TYR A 74 -4.81 -1.36 -2.13
C TYR A 74 -4.17 -0.04 -1.74
N TYR A 75 -4.21 0.94 -2.63
CA TYR A 75 -3.61 2.25 -2.39
C TYR A 75 -4.31 3.35 -3.19
N LEU A 76 -4.19 4.58 -2.70
CA LEU A 76 -4.56 5.78 -3.43
C LEU A 76 -3.28 6.39 -4.02
N ALA A 77 -3.23 6.57 -5.34
CA ALA A 77 -2.16 7.35 -5.95
C ALA A 77 -2.67 8.79 -6.17
N ILE A 78 -1.97 9.79 -5.65
CA ILE A 78 -2.31 11.22 -5.86
C ILE A 78 -1.28 11.81 -6.83
N ILE A 79 -1.73 11.99 -8.07
CA ILE A 79 -0.83 12.27 -9.20
C ILE A 79 -0.25 13.69 -9.14
N ALA A 80 -1.07 14.68 -8.78
CA ALA A 80 -0.64 16.08 -8.74
C ALA A 80 0.46 16.35 -7.71
N ALA A 81 0.47 15.57 -6.61
CA ALA A 81 1.45 15.68 -5.54
C ALA A 81 2.60 14.66 -5.65
N LYS A 82 2.54 13.72 -6.61
CA LYS A 82 3.44 12.57 -6.76
C LYS A 82 3.55 11.68 -5.51
N CYS A 83 2.50 11.68 -4.68
CA CYS A 83 2.43 10.88 -3.46
C CYS A 83 1.64 9.59 -3.67
N ILE A 84 2.07 8.52 -3.01
CA ILE A 84 1.34 7.25 -2.91
C ILE A 84 0.89 7.05 -1.47
N TYR A 85 -0.38 6.69 -1.26
CA TYR A 85 -0.94 6.40 0.06
C TYR A 85 -1.43 4.95 0.11
N LEU A 86 -0.63 4.09 0.74
CA LEU A 86 -0.93 2.68 0.94
C LEU A 86 -2.06 2.52 1.95
N ALA A 87 -3.14 1.87 1.51
CA ALA A 87 -4.38 1.76 2.25
C ALA A 87 -4.46 0.45 3.05
N TYR A 88 -4.24 -0.66 2.35
CA TYR A 88 -4.34 -1.99 2.93
C TYR A 88 -3.62 -3.04 2.08
N ILE A 89 -3.24 -4.16 2.68
CA ILE A 89 -2.65 -5.30 1.97
C ILE A 89 -3.03 -6.60 2.66
N HIS A 90 -3.31 -7.66 1.91
CA HIS A 90 -3.54 -8.97 2.50
C HIS A 90 -3.10 -10.10 1.56
N PRO A 91 -2.75 -11.28 2.10
CA PRO A 91 -2.47 -12.46 1.28
C PRO A 91 -3.65 -12.83 0.38
N LYS A 92 -3.36 -13.40 -0.79
CA LYS A 92 -4.38 -13.96 -1.67
C LYS A 92 -4.92 -15.30 -1.17
N THR A 93 -4.08 -16.05 -0.46
CA THR A 93 -4.27 -17.42 -0.02
C THR A 93 -3.58 -17.61 1.35
N GLY A 94 -3.87 -18.72 2.04
CA GLY A 94 -3.29 -19.01 3.37
C GLY A 94 -4.25 -18.67 4.51
N SER A 95 -3.78 -18.80 5.75
CA SER A 95 -4.57 -18.58 6.98
C SER A 95 -5.16 -17.17 7.08
N ASP A 96 -4.46 -16.19 6.52
CA ASP A 96 -4.83 -14.77 6.51
C ASP A 96 -5.23 -14.31 5.09
N GLY A 97 -5.40 -15.29 4.18
CA GLY A 97 -5.89 -15.07 2.84
C GLY A 97 -7.38 -14.78 2.84
N SER A 98 -7.80 -13.80 2.05
CA SER A 98 -9.21 -13.41 1.95
C SER A 98 -9.60 -13.02 0.53
N PRO A 99 -10.90 -13.00 0.19
CA PRO A 99 -11.39 -12.44 -1.08
C PRO A 99 -11.02 -10.95 -1.26
N ASN A 100 -11.33 -10.37 -2.41
CA ASN A 100 -11.15 -8.92 -2.59
C ASN A 100 -11.95 -8.14 -1.53
N THR A 101 -11.44 -6.98 -1.11
CA THR A 101 -12.14 -6.09 -0.18
C THR A 101 -13.49 -5.65 -0.74
N THR A 102 -14.50 -5.55 0.12
CA THR A 102 -15.84 -5.07 -0.27
C THR A 102 -15.82 -3.59 -0.65
N ASN A 103 -16.91 -3.06 -1.22
CA ASN A 103 -17.01 -1.62 -1.54
C ASN A 103 -16.99 -0.77 -0.26
N GLU A 104 -17.58 -1.29 0.81
CA GLU A 104 -17.68 -0.64 2.11
C GLU A 104 -16.29 -0.48 2.73
N ALA A 105 -15.50 -1.56 2.77
CA ALA A 105 -14.12 -1.51 3.26
C ALA A 105 -13.25 -0.52 2.46
N ARG A 106 -13.40 -0.51 1.12
CA ARG A 106 -12.68 0.45 0.26
C ARG A 106 -13.07 1.90 0.54
N THR A 107 -14.35 2.15 0.79
CA THR A 107 -14.86 3.46 1.17
C THR A 107 -14.30 3.90 2.53
N GLU A 108 -14.23 2.99 3.49
CA GLU A 108 -13.63 3.24 4.80
C GLU A 108 -12.14 3.57 4.67
N PHE A 109 -11.37 2.76 3.95
CA PHE A 109 -9.95 3.05 3.71
C PHE A 109 -9.73 4.41 3.04
N TYR A 110 -10.56 4.77 2.07
CA TYR A 110 -10.48 6.08 1.42
C TYR A 110 -10.75 7.22 2.41
N LYS A 111 -11.79 7.09 3.26
CA LYS A 111 -12.08 8.07 4.33
C LYS A 111 -10.92 8.17 5.32
N THR A 112 -10.31 7.04 5.69
CA THR A 112 -9.17 7.00 6.60
C THR A 112 -7.94 7.67 5.99
N ILE A 113 -7.66 7.46 4.70
CA ILE A 113 -6.59 8.19 3.99
C ILE A 113 -6.87 9.69 4.01
N ALA A 114 -8.08 10.12 3.62
CA ALA A 114 -8.43 11.54 3.59
C ALA A 114 -8.30 12.20 4.97
N LYS A 115 -8.75 11.51 6.02
CA LYS A 115 -8.59 11.96 7.41
C LYS A 115 -7.11 12.02 7.81
N ALA A 116 -6.33 10.99 7.51
CA ALA A 116 -4.91 10.95 7.87
C ALA A 116 -4.08 12.02 7.15
N ILE A 117 -4.42 12.34 5.89
CA ILE A 117 -3.83 13.48 5.15
C ILE A 117 -4.16 14.79 5.89
N LYS A 118 -5.43 15.00 6.23
CA LYS A 118 -5.88 16.23 6.91
C LYS A 118 -5.22 16.40 8.28
N ASP A 119 -5.16 15.32 9.06
CA ASP A 119 -4.68 15.34 10.43
C ASP A 119 -3.16 15.14 10.54
N ARG A 120 -2.47 14.94 9.41
CA ARG A 120 -1.02 14.63 9.33
C ARG A 120 -0.62 13.40 10.17
N THR A 121 -1.46 12.39 10.20
CA THR A 121 -1.26 11.13 10.95
C THR A 121 -0.81 9.97 10.07
N LEU A 122 -0.25 10.29 8.89
CA LEU A 122 0.32 9.31 7.99
C LEU A 122 1.71 8.86 8.46
N TYR A 123 2.06 7.62 8.16
CA TYR A 123 3.42 7.12 8.30
C TYR A 123 4.14 7.21 6.98
N GLN A 124 5.35 7.74 6.97
CA GLN A 124 6.24 7.64 5.82
C GLN A 124 6.76 6.21 5.74
N VAL A 125 6.72 5.63 4.54
CA VAL A 125 7.22 4.29 4.27
C VAL A 125 8.59 4.42 3.64
N THR A 126 9.61 3.88 4.31
CA THR A 126 10.98 3.89 3.80
C THR A 126 11.54 2.48 3.73
N VAL A 127 12.47 2.27 2.80
CA VAL A 127 13.16 0.97 2.68
C VAL A 127 14.46 1.05 3.48
N MET A 128 14.58 0.22 4.51
CA MET A 128 15.74 0.11 5.39
C MET A 128 16.37 -1.28 5.23
N GLY A 129 17.32 -1.41 4.31
CA GLY A 129 17.92 -2.70 3.95
C GLY A 129 16.89 -3.64 3.32
N GLU A 130 16.58 -4.74 4.02
CA GLU A 130 15.61 -5.76 3.59
C GLU A 130 14.23 -5.61 4.25
N LEU A 131 13.99 -4.53 5.00
CA LEU A 131 12.74 -4.27 5.70
C LEU A 131 12.14 -2.92 5.33
N LEU A 132 10.81 -2.82 5.46
CA LEU A 132 10.13 -1.52 5.46
C LEU A 132 10.12 -0.91 6.86
N ASP A 133 10.45 0.37 6.96
CA ASP A 133 10.23 1.19 8.14
C ASP A 133 9.00 2.10 7.98
N PHE A 134 8.37 2.44 9.11
CA PHE A 134 7.16 3.25 9.20
C PHE A 134 7.34 4.37 10.22
N SER A 135 7.90 5.49 9.76
CA SER A 135 8.19 6.64 10.62
C SER A 135 7.04 7.65 10.62
N THR A 136 6.75 8.28 11.76
CA THR A 136 5.78 9.39 11.82
C THR A 136 6.34 10.62 11.14
N MET A 137 5.50 11.35 10.40
CA MET A 137 5.88 12.67 9.88
C MET A 137 6.01 13.66 11.06
N ILE A 138 7.20 14.22 11.26
CA ILE A 138 7.47 15.27 12.27
C ILE A 138 7.09 16.63 11.69
#